data_AF-A0A9R1PKC0-F1
#
_entry.id   AF-A0A9R1PKC0-F1
#
_cell.length_a   1.000
_cell.length_b   1.000
_cell.length_c   1.000
_cell.angle_alpha   90.00
_cell.angle_beta   90.00
_cell.angle_gamma   90.00
#
_symmetry.space_group_name_H-M   'P 1'
#
loop_
_entity.id
_entity.type
_entity.pdbx_description
1 polymer ?
#
loop_
_entity_poly.entity_id
_entity_poly.type
_entity_poly.pdbx_seq_one_letter_code
_entity_poly.pdbx_strand_id
1 'polypeptide(L)' 'MPALDACTLYAKRLARDGGVFMHRGDTPFCIKGCRHEQMQLDAVSVRQAARRLQRVSAGAESGRAHHGVSVLS' A
#
# COMPACT_ATOMS: atom_id res chain seq x y z
N MET A 1 1.69 -17.68 -16.89
CA MET A 1 1.62 -16.32 -16.31
C MET A 1 2.49 -15.38 -17.14
N PRO A 2 1.93 -14.53 -18.01
CA PRO A 2 2.68 -13.40 -18.52
C PRO A 2 1.96 -12.10 -18.11
N ALA A 3 2.18 -11.65 -16.88
CA ALA A 3 1.72 -10.35 -16.40
C ALA A 3 2.67 -9.20 -16.81
N LEU A 4 3.60 -9.47 -17.74
CA LEU A 4 4.71 -8.58 -18.11
C LEU A 4 4.54 -7.86 -19.46
N ASP A 5 3.32 -7.79 -20.01
CA ASP A 5 3.08 -7.19 -21.34
C ASP A 5 2.80 -5.68 -21.29
N ALA A 6 2.47 -5.12 -20.12
CA ALA A 6 2.07 -3.72 -19.99
C ALA A 6 2.64 -3.05 -18.73
N CYS A 7 3.00 -1.77 -18.86
CA CYS A 7 3.41 -0.91 -17.76
C CYS A 7 2.26 -0.76 -16.75
N THR A 8 2.53 -0.99 -15.47
CA THR A 8 1.49 -0.94 -14.43
C THR A 8 0.86 0.44 -14.23
N LEU A 9 1.60 1.54 -14.47
CA LEU A 9 1.06 2.89 -14.28
C LEU A 9 0.25 3.42 -15.47
N TYR A 10 0.77 3.23 -16.67
CA TYR A 10 0.18 3.84 -17.88
C TYR A 10 -0.50 2.82 -18.79
N ALA A 11 -0.60 1.55 -18.38
CA ALA A 11 -1.10 0.44 -19.19
C ALA A 11 -0.45 0.34 -20.59
N LYS A 12 0.74 0.94 -20.75
CA LYS A 12 1.46 1.00 -22.03
C LYS A 12 2.07 -0.35 -22.31
N ARG A 13 1.79 -0.91 -23.50
CA ARG A 13 2.47 -2.13 -23.96
C ARG A 13 3.98 -1.99 -23.89
N LEU A 14 4.62 -3.00 -23.31
CA LEU A 14 6.05 -3.11 -23.20
C LEU A 14 6.58 -3.75 -24.48
N ALA A 15 7.63 -3.18 -25.05
CA ALA A 15 8.24 -3.75 -26.24
C ALA A 15 8.81 -5.12 -25.89
N ARG A 16 8.51 -6.13 -26.72
CA ARG A 16 8.92 -7.52 -26.52
C ARG A 16 10.45 -7.67 -26.43
N ASP A 17 11.17 -6.76 -27.07
CA ASP A 17 12.64 -6.69 -27.12
C ASP A 17 13.21 -5.50 -26.33
N GLY A 18 12.35 -4.73 -25.65
CA GLY A 18 12.76 -3.59 -24.83
C GLY A 18 12.99 -4.00 -23.38
N GLY A 19 14.03 -3.45 -22.74
CA GLY A 19 14.24 -3.63 -21.31
C GLY A 19 13.05 -3.12 -20.50
N VAL A 20 12.60 -3.90 -19.52
CA VAL A 20 11.53 -3.53 -18.58
C VAL A 20 12.14 -3.17 -17.22
N PHE A 21 11.63 -2.12 -16.59
CA PHE A 21 12.03 -1.77 -15.22
C PHE A 21 11.09 -2.48 -14.25
N MET A 22 11.62 -3.21 -13.26
CA MET A 22 10.79 -3.94 -12.30
C MET A 22 10.75 -3.27 -10.93
N HIS A 23 9.59 -3.34 -10.25
CA HIS A 23 9.44 -3.11 -8.81
C HIS A 23 8.88 -4.37 -8.17
N ARG A 24 9.43 -4.81 -7.03
CA ARG A 24 8.95 -5.97 -6.25
C ARG A 24 8.86 -7.31 -7.04
N GLY A 25 9.56 -7.42 -8.16
CA GLY A 25 9.71 -8.68 -8.92
C GLY A 25 8.61 -8.99 -9.92
N ASP A 26 7.37 -8.52 -9.71
CA ASP A 26 6.22 -8.87 -10.56
C ASP A 26 5.59 -7.66 -11.28
N THR A 27 6.09 -6.45 -11.01
CA THR A 27 5.48 -5.22 -11.52
C THR A 27 6.37 -4.54 -12.56
N PRO A 28 6.04 -4.61 -13.86
CA PRO A 28 6.84 -4.05 -14.93
C PRO A 28 6.49 -2.59 -15.26
N PHE A 29 7.50 -1.82 -15.66
CA PHE A 29 7.38 -0.41 -16.01
C PHE A 29 8.15 -0.09 -17.28
N CYS A 30 7.56 0.77 -18.11
CA CYS A 30 8.16 1.17 -19.39
C CYS A 30 9.41 2.05 -19.22
N ILE A 31 9.52 2.80 -18.11
CA ILE A 31 10.66 3.67 -17.81
C ILE A 31 10.94 3.75 -16.29
N LYS A 32 12.14 4.20 -15.91
CA LYS A 32 12.50 4.47 -14.51
C LYS A 32 11.53 5.44 -13.81
N GLY A 33 11.03 6.45 -14.53
CA GLY A 33 10.07 7.43 -13.99
C GLY A 33 8.80 6.77 -13.44
N CYS A 34 8.17 5.91 -14.24
CA CYS A 34 7.02 5.11 -13.82
C CYS A 34 7.32 4.28 -12.56
N ARG A 35 8.48 3.60 -12.53
CA ARG A 35 8.87 2.81 -11.37
C ARG A 35 8.99 3.67 -10.10
N HIS A 36 9.53 4.87 -10.20
CA HIS A 36 9.65 5.79 -9.06
C HIS A 36 8.30 6.33 -8.61
N GLU A 37 7.40 6.68 -9.53
CA GLU A 37 6.05 7.13 -9.20
C GLU A 37 5.27 6.05 -8.44
N GLN A 38 5.33 4.78 -8.88
CA GLN A 38 4.70 3.69 -8.14
C GLN A 38 5.29 3.51 -6.74
N MET A 39 6.61 3.64 -6.58
CA MET A 39 7.26 3.55 -5.28
C MET A 39 6.78 4.65 -4.32
N GLN A 40 6.55 5.86 -4.82
CA GLN A 40 6.01 6.95 -4.01
C GLN A 40 4.57 6.67 -3.58
N LEU A 41 3.73 6.17 -4.50
CA LEU A 41 2.34 5.80 -4.21
C LEU A 41 2.27 4.70 -3.15
N ASP A 42 3.11 3.67 -3.26
CA ASP A 42 3.22 2.60 -2.27
C ASP A 42 3.65 3.14 -0.90
N ALA A 43 4.66 4.00 -0.84
CA ALA A 43 5.10 4.63 0.40
C ALA A 43 3.99 5.48 1.05
N VAL A 44 3.19 6.18 0.25
CA VAL A 44 2.02 6.92 0.76
C VAL A 44 0.96 5.96 1.29
N SER A 45 0.65 4.89 0.56
CA SER A 45 -0.33 3.87 0.97
C SER A 45 0.04 3.23 2.32
N VAL A 46 1.32 2.83 2.49
CA VAL A 46 1.83 2.27 3.75
C VAL A 46 1.67 3.28 4.90
N ARG A 47 2.03 4.54 4.68
CA ARG A 47 1.86 5.60 5.69
C ARG A 47 0.39 5.78 6.07
N GLN A 48 -0.51 5.79 5.10
CA GLN A 48 -1.95 5.92 5.35
C GLN A 48 -2.51 4.72 6.13
N ALA A 49 -2.12 3.50 5.75
CA ALA A 49 -2.49 2.28 6.45
C ALA A 49 -2.02 2.31 7.92
N ALA A 50 -0.77 2.73 8.17
CA ALA A 50 -0.24 2.88 9.52
C ALA A 50 -1.04 3.89 10.36
N ARG A 51 -1.41 5.04 9.79
CA ARG A 51 -2.26 6.05 10.47
C ARG A 51 -3.66 5.52 10.78
N ARG A 52 -4.24 4.72 9.89
CA ARG A 52 -5.55 4.09 10.11
C ARG A 52 -5.48 3.09 11.26
N LEU A 53 -4.41 2.31 11.35
CA LEU A 53 -4.18 1.39 12.45
C LEU A 53 -4.00 2.14 13.79
N GLN A 54 -3.28 3.26 13.82
CA GLN A 54 -3.16 4.06 15.05
C GLN A 54 -4.53 4.58 15.54
N ARG A 55 -5.40 5.01 14.62
CA ARG A 55 -6.75 5.46 14.96
C ARG A 55 -7.63 4.32 15.49
N VAL A 56 -7.52 3.12 14.93
CA VAL A 56 -8.31 1.98 15.41
C VAL A 56 -7.84 1.54 16.80
N SER A 57 -6.54 1.57 17.06
CA SER A 57 -5.98 1.29 18.38
C SER A 57 -6.43 2.32 19.42
N ALA A 58 -6.36 3.62 19.09
CA ALA A 58 -6.83 4.71 19.95
C ALA A 58 -8.33 4.66 20.26
N GLY A 59 -9.15 4.11 19.36
CA GLY A 59 -10.57 3.86 19.61
C GLY A 59 -10.82 2.65 20.51
N ALA A 60 -9.97 1.62 20.44
CA ALA A 60 -10.11 0.39 21.23
C ALA A 60 -9.72 0.57 22.70
N GLU A 61 -8.85 1.53 23.02
CA GLU A 61 -8.49 1.91 24.39
C GLU A 61 -9.57 2.77 25.07
N SER A 62 -10.29 3.63 24.32
CA SER A 62 -11.39 4.44 24.85
C SER A 62 -12.63 3.62 25.25
N GLY A 63 -12.86 2.47 24.59
CA GLY A 63 -14.01 1.60 24.87
C GLY A 63 -13.92 0.73 26.14
N ARG A 64 -12.76 0.66 26.80
CA ARG A 64 -12.53 -0.26 27.93
C ARG A 64 -12.62 0.39 29.32
N ALA A 65 -12.78 1.72 29.38
CA ALA A 65 -12.76 2.48 30.64
C ALA A 65 -14.13 2.64 31.34
N HIS A 66 -15.23 2.04 30.85
CA HIS A 66 -16.58 2.29 31.39
C HIS A 66 -17.30 1.09 32.02
N HIS A 67 -16.63 -0.05 32.30
CA HIS A 67 -17.30 -1.20 32.93
C HIS A 67 -16.61 -1.69 34.22
N GLY A 68 -16.23 -0.73 35.08
CA GLY A 68 -15.71 -0.98 36.41
C GLY A 68 -16.65 -0.49 37.50
N VAL A 69 -17.33 -1.44 38.14
CA VAL A 69 -17.84 -1.46 39.53
C VAL A 69 -18.85 -0.39 39.98
N SER A 70 -20.10 -0.84 40.15
CA SER A 70 -20.93 -0.43 41.30
C SER A 70 -21.48 -1.70 41.96
N VAL A 71 -20.62 -2.37 42.74
CA VAL A 71 -21.09 -3.04 43.94
C VAL A 71 -20.69 -2.12 45.08
N LEU A 72 -21.66 -1.58 45.82
CA LEU A 72 -21.59 -1.58 47.26
C LEU A 72 -23.01 -1.35 47.81
N SER A 73 -23.23 -2.10 48.88
CA SER A 73 -24.49 -2.40 49.56
C SER A 73 -25.13 -1.23 50.28
#